data_AF-A0A6N7S621-F1
#
_entry.id   AF-A0A6N7S621-F1
#
_cell.length_a   1.000
_cell.length_b   1.000
_cell.length_c   1.000
_cell.angle_alpha   90.00
_cell.angle_beta   90.00
_cell.angle_gamma   90.00
#
_symmetry.space_group_name_H-M   'P 1'
#
loop_
_entity.id
_entity.type
_entity.pdbx_description
1 polymer ?
#
loop_
_entity_poly.entity_id
_entity_poly.type
_entity_poly.pdbx_seq_one_letter_code
_entity_poly.pdbx_strand_id
1 'polypeptide(L)' 'MVTMDDISNAIILLVRVGAVARFIYCLVRLTAAEEQAAQYKKRARNTVIFYIIAESIWQIKDLILYYYS' A
#
# COMPACT_ATOMS: atom_id res chain seq x y z
N MET A 1 -7.23 26.37 8.65
CA MET A 1 -6.43 25.51 9.55
C MET A 1 -6.34 24.16 8.87
N VAL A 2 -5.15 23.66 8.59
CA VAL A 2 -5.01 22.27 8.13
C VAL A 2 -5.36 21.39 9.33
N THR A 3 -6.42 20.60 9.22
CA THR A 3 -6.86 19.72 10.30
C THR A 3 -5.97 18.49 10.33
N MET A 4 -5.87 17.83 11.50
CA MET A 4 -5.09 16.59 11.62
C MET A 4 -5.60 15.48 10.68
N ASP A 5 -6.86 15.56 10.26
CA ASP A 5 -7.47 14.65 9.29
C ASP A 5 -6.95 14.87 7.87
N ASP A 6 -6.71 16.12 7.45
CA ASP A 6 -6.15 16.41 6.13
C ASP A 6 -4.71 15.89 6.01
N ILE A 7 -3.90 16.06 7.07
CA ILE A 7 -2.52 15.55 7.12
C ILE A 7 -2.53 14.01 7.12
N SER A 8 -3.43 13.41 7.89
CA SER A 8 -3.62 11.96 7.92
C SER A 8 -3.96 11.41 6.53
N ASN A 9 -4.95 12.02 5.86
CA ASN A 9 -5.38 11.62 4.52
C ASN A 9 -4.27 11.78 3.48
N ALA A 10 -3.47 12.85 3.56
CA ALA A 10 -2.33 13.05 2.67
C ALA A 10 -1.26 11.96 2.85
N ILE A 11 -0.96 11.56 4.09
CA ILE A 11 0.00 10.49 4.37
C ILE A 11 -0.51 9.14 3.86
N ILE A 12 -1.79 8.83 4.05
CA ILE A 12 -2.42 7.60 3.50
C ILE A 12 -2.27 7.57 1.99
N LEU A 13 -2.59 8.68 1.33
CA LEU A 13 -2.53 8.78 -0.12
C LEU A 13 -1.11 8.57 -0.63
N LEU A 14 -0.10 9.11 0.06
CA LEU A 14 1.32 8.84 -0.25
C LEU A 14 1.69 7.36 -0.10
N VAL A 15 1.22 6.69 0.95
CA VAL A 15 1.46 5.25 1.16
C VAL A 15 0.84 4.42 0.04
N ARG A 16 -0.41 4.71 -0.35
CA ARG A 16 -1.11 4.01 -1.43
C ARG A 16 -0.40 4.20 -2.78
N VAL A 17 -0.07 5.44 -3.13
CA VAL A 17 0.64 5.76 -4.38
C VAL A 17 2.02 5.09 -4.42
N GLY A 18 2.77 5.12 -3.32
CA GLY A 18 4.08 4.45 -3.22
C GLY A 18 3.99 2.92 -3.36
N ALA A 19 2.96 2.29 -2.78
CA ALA A 19 2.73 0.86 -2.92
C ALA A 19 2.36 0.47 -4.36
N VAL A 20 1.50 1.25 -5.02
CA VAL A 20 1.12 1.04 -6.43
C VAL A 20 2.35 1.19 -7.34
N ALA A 21 3.15 2.24 -7.16
CA ALA A 21 4.38 2.45 -7.92
C ALA A 21 5.35 1.27 -7.77
N ARG A 22 5.53 0.76 -6.55
CA ARG A 22 6.39 -0.40 -6.27
C ARG A 22 5.85 -1.69 -6.89
N PHE A 23 4.53 -1.86 -6.91
CA PHE A 23 3.88 -3.01 -7.53
C PHE A 23 4.03 -2.98 -9.06
N ILE A 24 3.76 -1.84 -9.70
CA ILE A 24 3.96 -1.64 -11.15
C ILE A 24 5.42 -1.87 -11.53
N TYR A 25 6.37 -1.34 -10.75
CA TYR A 25 7.80 -1.58 -10.98
C TYR A 25 8.15 -3.09 -10.94
N CYS A 26 7.60 -3.83 -9.97
CA CYS A 26 7.83 -5.28 -9.90
C CYS A 26 7.22 -6.02 -11.10
N LEU A 27 6.05 -5.59 -11.60
CA LEU A 27 5.42 -6.18 -12.79
C LEU A 27 6.22 -5.90 -14.07
N VAL A 28 6.66 -4.66 -14.28
CA VAL A 28 7.49 -4.26 -15.43
C VAL A 28 8.82 -5.03 -15.45
N ARG A 29 9.43 -5.25 -14.28
CA ARG A 29 10.63 -6.08 -14.18
C ARG A 29 10.38 -7.58 -14.34
N LEU A 30 9.19 -8.06 -13.99
CA LEU A 30 8.81 -9.46 -14.20
C LEU A 30 8.73 -9.79 -15.70
N THR A 31 8.22 -8.87 -16.52
CA THR A 31 8.09 -9.06 -17.98
C THR A 31 9.42 -8.89 -18.72
N ALA A 32 10.38 -8.15 -18.14
CA ALA A 32 11.66 -7.86 -18.78
C ALA A 32 12.79 -8.87 -18.47
N ALA A 33 12.64 -9.72 -17.43
CA ALA A 33 13.70 -10.63 -16.99
C ALA A 33 13.14 -11.97 -16.49
N GLU A 34 12.96 -12.93 -17.42
CA GLU A 34 12.43 -14.27 -17.10
C GLU A 34 13.35 -15.07 -16.15
N GLU A 35 14.68 -14.91 -16.23
CA GLU A 35 15.64 -15.59 -15.34
C GLU A 35 15.49 -15.23 -13.84
N GLN A 36 14.95 -14.05 -13.52
CA GLN A 36 14.75 -13.59 -12.14
C GLN A 36 13.26 -13.55 -11.72
N ALA A 37 12.37 -14.11 -12.54
CA ALA A 37 10.92 -14.03 -12.36
C ALA A 37 10.45 -14.53 -10.98
N ALA A 38 11.08 -15.57 -10.43
CA ALA A 38 10.76 -16.11 -9.10
C ALA A 38 10.98 -15.08 -7.97
N GLN A 39 12.05 -14.29 -8.06
CA GLN A 39 12.39 -13.28 -7.05
C GLN A 39 11.46 -12.06 -7.12
N TYR A 40 11.16 -11.57 -8.33
CA TYR A 40 10.21 -10.47 -8.52
C TYR A 40 8.79 -10.86 -8.14
N LYS A 41 8.37 -12.11 -8.37
CA LYS A 41 7.07 -12.64 -7.91
C LYS A 41 6.95 -12.63 -6.39
N LYS A 42 8.02 -13.02 -5.67
CA LYS A 42 8.07 -12.93 -4.20
C LYS A 42 7.99 -11.48 -3.71
N ARG A 43 8.68 -10.56 -4.39
CA ARG A 43 8.70 -9.13 -4.05
C ARG A 43 7.35 -8.43 -4.32
N ALA A 44 6.68 -8.79 -5.42
CA ALA A 44 5.33 -8.34 -5.73
C ALA A 44 4.35 -8.83 -4.64
N ARG A 45 4.42 -10.11 -4.27
CA ARG A 45 3.59 -10.67 -3.19
C ARG A 45 3.78 -9.94 -1.85
N ASN A 46 5.03 -9.68 -1.47
CA ASN A 46 5.32 -8.92 -0.25
C ASN A 46 4.79 -7.48 -0.31
N THR A 47 4.82 -6.85 -1.49
CA THR A 47 4.26 -5.50 -1.69
C THR A 47 2.74 -5.50 -1.52
N VAL A 48 2.05 -6.53 -2.03
CA VAL A 48 0.60 -6.71 -1.83
C VAL A 48 0.27 -6.96 -0.36
N ILE A 49 1.01 -7.83 0.32
CA ILE A 49 0.80 -8.09 1.76
C ILE A 49 1.01 -6.81 2.57
N PHE A 50 2.06 -6.04 2.27
CA PHE A 50 2.31 -4.75 2.91
C PHE A 50 1.14 -3.77 2.69
N TYR A 51 0.65 -3.66 1.46
CA TYR A 51 -0.49 -2.79 1.15
C TYR A 51 -1.74 -3.18 1.94
N ILE A 52 -2.08 -4.46 2.01
CA ILE A 52 -3.23 -4.97 2.77
C ILE A 52 -3.11 -4.62 4.25
N ILE A 53 -1.93 -4.83 4.85
CA ILE A 53 -1.70 -4.52 6.27
C ILE A 53 -1.83 -3.01 6.51
N ALA A 54 -1.23 -2.19 5.64
CA ALA A 54 -1.27 -0.73 5.75
C ALA A 54 -2.70 -0.18 5.65
N GLU A 55 -3.51 -0.72 4.74
CA GLU A 55 -4.92 -0.34 4.58
C GLU A 55 -5.76 -0.79 5.78
N SER A 56 -5.49 -1.98 6.31
CA SER A 56 -6.24 -2.56 7.43
C SER A 56 -6.16 -1.70 8.71
N ILE A 57 -5.03 -1.02 8.94
CA ILE A 57 -4.86 -0.11 10.09
C ILE A 57 -5.88 1.03 10.04
N TRP A 58 -6.10 1.60 8.85
CA TRP A 58 -7.08 2.67 8.65
C TRP A 58 -8.51 2.16 8.72
N GLN A 59 -8.78 1.00 8.12
CA GLN A 59 -10.08 0.33 8.26
C GLN A 59 -10.45 0.11 9.74
N ILE A 60 -9.50 -0.31 10.57
CA ILE A 60 -9.70 -0.52 12.01
C ILE A 60 -9.94 0.82 12.72
N LYS A 61 -9.16 1.87 12.42
CA LYS A 61 -9.37 3.22 12.96
C LYS A 61 -10.79 3.71 12.67
N ASP A 62 -11.23 3.62 11.42
CA ASP A 62 -12.55 4.09 11.00
C ASP A 62 -13.66 3.26 11.63
N LEU A 63 -13.48 1.94 11.75
CA LEU A 63 -14.44 1.05 12.43
C LEU A 63 -14.59 1.42 13.92
N ILE A 64 -13.49 1.71 14.60
CA ILE A 64 -13.50 2.13 16.00
C ILE A 64 -14.20 3.50 16.13
N LEU A 65 -13.84 4.47 15.29
CA LEU A 65 -14.45 5.80 15.32
C LEU A 65 -15.94 5.77 15.01
N TYR A 66 -16.37 4.90 14.09
CA TYR A 66 -17.78 4.66 13.81
C TYR A 66 -18.52 4.09 15.02
N TYR A 67 -17.89 3.20 15.79
CA TYR A 67 -18.52 2.58 16.96
C TYR A 67 -18.63 3.52 18.17
N TYR A 68 -17.73 4.50 18.30
CA TYR A 68 -17.70 5.46 19.41
C TYR A 68 -18.36 6.82 19.09
N SER A 69 -18.89 7.00 17.88
CA SER A 69 -19.73 8.16 17.50
C SER A 69 -21.20 7.84 17.72
#